data_AF-A0A6M8W0U6-F1
#
_entry.id   AF-A0A6M8W0U6-F1
#
_cell.length_a   1.000
_cell.length_b   1.000
_cell.length_c   1.000
_cell.angle_alpha   90.00
_cell.angle_beta   90.00
_cell.angle_gamma   90.00
#
_symmetry.space_group_name_H-M   'P 1'
#
loop_
_entity.id
_entity.type
_entity.pdbx_description
1 polymer ?
#
loop_
_entity_poly.entity_id
_entity_poly.type
_entity_poly.pdbx_seq_one_letter_code
_entity_poly.pdbx_strand_id
1 'polypeptide(L)'
;MTGCAPAGDAEDSQRDIEWIPLIERVAAVRRVLATQIALPREELERESARLLGFSRVTAKTREAMSEAIDVVIERGAAHEADDRVVVS
;
A
#
# COMPACT_ATOMS: atom_id res chain seq x y z
N MET A 1 -14.75 21.11 31.33
CA MET A 1 -13.75 20.09 30.98
C MET A 1 -14.35 19.29 29.84
N THR A 2 -14.25 19.82 28.62
CA THR A 2 -14.92 19.25 27.44
C THR A 2 -13.89 18.42 26.70
N GLY A 3 -14.03 17.09 26.80
CA GLY A 3 -13.18 16.15 26.08
C GLY A 3 -13.51 16.22 24.59
N CYS A 4 -12.52 16.56 23.77
CA CYS A 4 -12.56 16.27 22.35
C CYS A 4 -12.59 14.75 22.18
N ALA A 5 -13.62 14.21 21.53
CA ALA A 5 -13.61 12.82 21.09
C ALA A 5 -12.49 12.66 20.04
N PRO A 6 -11.66 11.59 20.09
CA PRO A 6 -10.68 11.35 19.04
C PRO A 6 -11.40 11.12 17.71
N ALA A 7 -10.92 11.78 16.65
CA ALA A 7 -11.36 11.50 15.29
C ALA A 7 -10.77 10.14 14.86
N GLY A 8 -11.62 9.15 14.58
CA GLY A 8 -11.13 7.92 13.93
C GLY A 8 -11.97 6.65 14.02
N ASP A 9 -13.04 6.58 14.82
CA ASP A 9 -13.80 5.33 15.01
C ASP A 9 -15.13 5.30 14.21
N ALA A 10 -15.07 5.64 12.93
CA ALA A 10 -16.14 5.30 12.00
C ALA A 10 -15.55 4.43 10.90
N GLU A 11 -15.86 3.12 10.91
CA GLU A 11 -15.48 2.16 9.86
C GLU A 11 -15.86 2.66 8.44
N ASP A 12 -16.83 3.56 8.36
CA ASP A 12 -17.36 4.19 7.14
C ASP A 12 -16.54 5.38 6.62
N SER A 13 -15.46 5.76 7.31
CA SER A 13 -14.54 6.85 6.87
C SER A 13 -13.35 6.34 6.05
N GLN A 14 -13.22 5.02 5.87
CA GLN A 14 -12.15 4.43 5.09
C GLN A 14 -12.41 4.67 3.59
N ARG A 15 -11.51 5.40 2.91
CA ARG A 15 -11.61 5.65 1.46
C ARG A 15 -11.68 4.31 0.71
N ASP A 16 -12.54 4.22 -0.31
CA ASP A 16 -12.47 3.09 -1.26
C ASP A 16 -11.10 3.12 -1.95
N ILE A 17 -10.47 1.96 -2.10
CA ILE A 17 -9.13 1.85 -2.69
C ILE A 17 -9.10 2.37 -4.13
N GLU A 18 -10.19 2.23 -4.87
CA GLU A 18 -10.32 2.77 -6.23
C GLU A 18 -10.36 4.30 -6.27
N TRP A 19 -10.73 4.95 -5.16
CA TRP A 19 -10.69 6.41 -5.07
C TRP A 19 -9.30 6.93 -4.74
N ILE A 20 -8.37 6.05 -4.39
CA ILE A 20 -6.97 6.41 -4.19
C ILE A 20 -6.26 6.39 -5.55
N PRO A 21 -5.76 7.54 -6.03
CA PRO A 21 -5.05 7.62 -7.29
C PRO A 21 -3.89 6.63 -7.35
N LEU A 22 -3.65 6.06 -8.53
CA LEU A 22 -2.53 5.13 -8.76
C LEU A 22 -1.19 5.72 -8.29
N ILE A 23 -0.97 7.02 -8.46
CA ILE A 23 0.27 7.67 -8.02
C ILE A 23 0.46 7.64 -6.50
N GLU A 24 -0.62 7.74 -5.71
CA GLU A 24 -0.56 7.60 -4.25
C GLU A 24 -0.25 6.14 -3.86
N ARG A 25 -0.86 5.18 -4.55
CA ARG A 25 -0.59 3.74 -4.35
C ARG A 25 0.87 3.40 -4.66
N VAL A 26 1.39 3.89 -5.78
CA VAL A 26 2.80 3.76 -6.18
C VAL A 26 3.74 4.40 -5.15
N ALA A 27 3.37 5.57 -4.63
CA ALA A 27 4.15 6.23 -3.59
C ALA A 27 4.19 5.40 -2.30
N ALA A 28 3.08 4.77 -1.91
CA ALA A 28 3.03 3.87 -0.76
C ALA A 28 3.95 2.66 -0.95
N VAL A 29 3.89 1.99 -2.10
CA VAL A 29 4.79 0.86 -2.44
C VAL A 29 6.25 1.26 -2.34
N ARG A 30 6.63 2.38 -2.98
CA ARG A 30 8.01 2.90 -2.91
C ARG A 30 8.43 3.23 -1.49
N ARG A 31 7.52 3.76 -0.67
CA ARG A 31 7.79 4.10 0.73
C ARG A 31 8.08 2.87 1.58
N VAL A 32 7.35 1.78 1.35
CA VAL A 32 7.57 0.49 2.02
C VAL A 32 8.91 -0.11 1.58
N LEU A 33 9.20 -0.17 0.27
CA LEU A 33 10.47 -0.70 -0.24
C LEU A 33 11.69 0.11 0.22
N ALA A 34 11.55 1.43 0.36
CA ALA A 34 12.60 2.28 0.91
C ALA A 34 12.96 1.95 2.37
N THR A 35 12.02 1.38 3.14
CA THR A 35 12.27 0.91 4.52
C THR A 35 12.62 -0.56 4.60
N GLN A 36 12.09 -1.35 3.68
CA GLN A 36 12.21 -2.79 3.68
C GLN A 36 12.65 -3.23 2.28
N ILE A 37 13.97 -3.33 2.11
CA ILE A 37 14.69 -3.47 0.84
C ILE A 37 14.13 -4.59 -0.06
N ALA A 38 13.58 -5.66 0.54
CA ALA A 38 13.00 -6.79 -0.18
C ALA A 38 11.82 -7.41 0.58
N LEU A 39 10.65 -7.51 -0.05
CA LEU A 39 9.45 -8.15 0.53
C LEU A 39 8.80 -9.15 -0.44
N PRO A 40 8.19 -10.24 0.07
CA PRO A 40 7.22 -11.00 -0.72
C PRO A 40 6.12 -10.08 -1.24
N ARG A 41 5.67 -10.30 -2.48
CA ARG A 41 4.68 -9.43 -3.14
C ARG A 41 3.41 -9.25 -2.30
N GLU A 42 2.85 -10.33 -1.77
CA GLU A 42 1.65 -10.26 -0.93
C GLU A 42 1.86 -9.48 0.37
N GLU A 43 3.07 -9.47 0.91
CA GLU A 43 3.38 -8.70 2.11
C GLU A 43 3.54 -7.22 1.77
N LEU A 44 4.17 -6.92 0.63
CA LEU A 44 4.28 -5.57 0.10
C LEU A 44 2.91 -4.95 -0.17
N GLU A 45 1.97 -5.72 -0.73
CA GLU A 45 0.57 -5.29 -0.89
C GLU A 45 -0.06 -4.90 0.45
N ARG A 46 0.08 -5.75 1.47
CA ARG A 46 -0.52 -5.52 2.79
C ARG A 46 0.08 -4.30 3.48
N GLU A 47 1.40 -4.19 3.50
CA GLU A 47 2.09 -3.08 4.17
C GLU A 47 1.81 -1.74 3.46
N SER A 48 1.76 -1.75 2.12
CA SER A 48 1.42 -0.55 1.34
C SER A 48 -0.03 -0.11 1.58
N ALA A 49 -0.97 -1.06 1.66
CA ALA A 49 -2.36 -0.76 2.01
C ALA A 49 -2.49 -0.21 3.44
N ARG A 50 -1.78 -0.78 4.42
CA ARG A 50 -1.77 -0.28 5.80
C ARG A 50 -1.27 1.16 5.88
N LEU A 51 -0.24 1.50 5.10
CA LEU A 51 0.30 2.85 5.04
C LEU A 51 -0.74 3.88 4.55
N LEU A 52 -1.67 3.47 3.70
CA LEU A 52 -2.77 4.30 3.21
C LEU A 52 -3.99 4.32 4.14
N GLY A 53 -3.92 3.67 5.30
CA GLY A 53 -4.97 3.64 6.31
C GLY A 53 -5.97 2.48 6.17
N PHE A 54 -5.66 1.45 5.38
CA PHE A 54 -6.52 0.27 5.26
C PHE A 54 -6.27 -0.71 6.40
N SER A 55 -7.19 -0.77 7.36
CA SER A 55 -7.14 -1.74 8.47
C SER A 55 -7.37 -3.18 7.98
N ARG A 56 -8.27 -3.35 7.01
CA ARG A 56 -8.59 -4.64 6.38
C ARG A 56 -8.14 -4.63 4.92
N VAL A 57 -7.31 -5.60 4.55
CA VAL A 57 -6.84 -5.80 3.18
C VAL A 57 -7.76 -6.80 2.47
N THR A 58 -8.67 -6.28 1.64
CA THR A 58 -9.60 -7.08 0.84
C THR A 58 -8.96 -7.52 -0.48
N ALA A 59 -9.61 -8.42 -1.24
CA ALA A 59 -9.14 -8.81 -2.56
C ALA A 59 -9.00 -7.60 -3.50
N LYS A 60 -9.98 -6.69 -3.48
CA LYS A 60 -9.97 -5.44 -4.24
C LYS A 60 -8.77 -4.55 -3.86
N THR A 61 -8.46 -4.46 -2.57
CA THR A 61 -7.29 -3.71 -2.09
C THR A 61 -5.98 -4.34 -2.57
N ARG A 62 -5.88 -5.67 -2.58
CA ARG A 62 -4.69 -6.38 -3.08
C ARG A 62 -4.50 -6.16 -4.57
N GLU A 63 -5.56 -6.31 -5.36
CA GLU A 63 -5.51 -6.09 -6.81
C GLU A 63 -5.03 -4.67 -7.14
N ALA A 64 -5.58 -3.66 -6.45
CA ALA A 64 -5.14 -2.29 -6.59
C ALA A 64 -3.68 -2.05 -6.15
N MET A 65 -3.19 -2.76 -5.13
CA MET A 65 -1.78 -2.67 -4.75
C MET A 65 -0.87 -3.40 -5.74
N SER A 66 -1.33 -4.52 -6.27
CA SER A 66 -0.64 -5.30 -7.30
C SER A 66 -0.38 -4.44 -8.55
N GLU A 67 -1.40 -3.72 -9.03
CA GLU A 67 -1.25 -2.75 -10.13
C GLU A 67 -0.16 -1.70 -9.83
N ALA A 68 -0.11 -1.19 -8.59
CA ALA A 68 0.88 -0.21 -8.20
C ALA A 68 2.30 -0.80 -8.12
N ILE A 69 2.45 -2.05 -7.70
CA ILE A 69 3.72 -2.78 -7.69
C ILE A 69 4.24 -2.97 -9.12
N ASP A 70 3.37 -3.37 -10.04
CA ASP A 70 3.74 -3.55 -11.46
C ASP A 70 4.27 -2.24 -12.04
N VAL A 71 3.60 -1.11 -11.78
CA VAL A 71 4.07 0.20 -12.22
C VAL A 71 5.44 0.57 -11.63
N VAL A 72 5.74 0.19 -10.38
CA VAL A 72 7.06 0.42 -9.78
C VAL A 72 8.14 -0.41 -10.47
N ILE A 73 7.83 -1.66 -10.81
CA ILE A 73 8.74 -2.57 -11.52
C ILE A 73 8.97 -2.10 -12.97
N GLU A 74 7.89 -1.78 -13.70
CA GLU A 74 7.95 -1.26 -15.07
C GLU A 74 8.78 0.02 -15.18
N ARG A 75 8.73 0.87 -14.15
CA ARG A 75 9.54 2.10 -14.06
C ARG A 75 10.99 1.85 -13.64
N GLY A 76 11.38 0.61 -13.36
CA GLY A 76 12.72 0.21 -12.96
C GLY A 76 13.11 0.59 -11.54
N ALA A 77 12.14 1.02 -10.70
CA ALA A 77 12.40 1.39 -9.31
C ALA A 77 12.44 0.16 -8.37
N ALA A 78 11.98 -0.98 -8.83
CA ALA A 78 12.10 -2.28 -8.18
C ALA A 78 12.16 -3.39 -9.24
N HIS A 79 12.47 -4.61 -8.82
CA HIS A 79 12.43 -5.80 -9.67
C HIS A 79 12.01 -7.03 -8.85
N GLU A 80 11.55 -8.08 -9.53
CA GLU A 80 11.26 -9.37 -8.89
C GLU A 80 12.53 -10.24 -8.82
N ALA A 81 12.79 -10.82 -7.66
CA ALA A 81 13.88 -11.76 -7.40
C ALA A 81 13.47 -12.76 -6.31
N ASP A 82 13.61 -14.06 -6.57
CA ASP A 82 13.36 -15.15 -5.61
C ASP A 82 12.03 -14.98 -4.83
N ASP A 83 10.92 -14.80 -5.55
CA ASP A 83 9.57 -14.58 -5.02
C ASP A 83 9.37 -13.28 -4.20
N ARG A 84 10.30 -12.34 -4.31
CA ARG A 84 10.27 -11.04 -3.62
C ARG A 84 10.38 -9.89 -4.60
N VAL A 85 9.83 -8.74 -4.21
CA VAL A 85 10.05 -7.46 -4.86
C VAL A 85 11.17 -6.74 -4.12
N VAL A 86 12.23 -6.41 -4.85
CA VAL A 86 13.47 -5.82 -4.34
C VAL A 86 13.67 -4.44 -4.93
N VAL A 87 14.10 -3.48 -4.12
CA VAL A 87 14.47 -2.15 -4.63
C VAL A 87 15.68 -2.26 -5.58
N SER A 88 15.62 -1.56 -6.72
CA SER A 88 16.70 -1.50 -7.70
C SER A 88 17.79 -0.51 -7.34
#